data_AF-A0A6G0S789-F1
#
_entry.id   AF-A0A6G0S789-F1
#
_cell.length_a   1.000
_cell.length_b   1.000
_cell.length_c   1.000
_cell.angle_alpha   90.00
_cell.angle_beta   90.00
_cell.angle_gamma   90.00
#
_symmetry.space_group_name_H-M   'P 1'
#
loop_
_entity.id
_entity.type
_entity.pdbx_description
1 polymer ?
#
loop_
_entity_poly.entity_id
_entity_poly.type
_entity_poly.pdbx_seq_one_letter_code
_entity_poly.pdbx_strand_id
1 'polypeptide(L)'
;MEGLAEHRMPATAHSAPSTASTQEPTTPTHLPSPPATTPSSTTRKRKPQIRFSAEMDTVLLQEVLAHNPFEAGRGSKTAAWAQIADAVGFGVDARRCREHCGLLVAGFKSKIAASEKASGVVESHTEMDDLLANVAELAAEEEER
;
A
#
# COMPACT_ATOMS: atom_id res chain seq x y z
N MET A 1 44.05 11.63 -50.95
CA MET A 1 42.78 11.44 -50.23
C MET A 1 43.12 10.68 -48.95
N GLU A 2 43.27 11.40 -47.84
CA GLU A 2 42.30 11.46 -46.72
C GLU A 2 42.39 10.19 -45.85
N GLY A 3 43.09 10.23 -44.72
CA GLY A 3 42.50 10.46 -43.39
C GLY A 3 42.90 9.27 -42.49
N LEU A 4 43.04 9.30 -41.16
CA LEU A 4 42.56 10.19 -40.12
C LEU A 4 43.49 10.03 -38.90
N ALA A 5 43.57 11.08 -38.09
CA ALA A 5 44.44 11.24 -36.94
C ALA A 5 44.18 10.25 -35.77
N GLU A 6 45.23 9.53 -35.35
CA GLU A 6 45.29 8.86 -34.06
C GLU A 6 45.25 9.88 -32.92
N HIS A 7 44.24 9.76 -32.07
CA HIS A 7 44.01 10.59 -30.90
C HIS A 7 44.89 10.14 -29.73
N ARG A 8 45.69 11.07 -29.19
CA ARG A 8 46.57 10.89 -28.04
C ARG A 8 46.05 11.68 -26.81
N MET A 9 45.58 10.94 -25.80
CA MET A 9 45.59 11.23 -24.32
C MET A 9 44.65 12.36 -23.81
N PRO A 10 44.29 12.49 -22.49
CA PRO A 10 44.92 11.92 -21.28
C PRO A 10 44.00 11.38 -20.15
N ALA A 11 44.67 10.87 -19.12
CA ALA A 11 44.17 10.30 -17.86
C ALA A 11 43.31 11.25 -17.00
N THR A 12 42.38 10.68 -16.24
CA THR A 12 41.78 11.29 -15.05
C THR A 12 41.61 10.23 -13.96
N ALA A 13 42.14 10.57 -12.79
CA ALA A 13 42.17 9.79 -11.57
C ALA A 13 40.78 9.70 -10.92
N HIS A 14 40.46 8.55 -10.34
CA HIS A 14 39.43 8.44 -9.30
C HIS A 14 40.00 7.72 -8.08
N SER A 15 39.86 8.41 -6.96
CA SER A 15 40.38 8.13 -5.63
C SER A 15 39.66 7.00 -4.89
N ALA A 16 40.45 6.39 -3.97
CA ALA A 16 40.08 5.90 -2.63
C ALA A 16 39.26 4.58 -2.50
N PRO A 17 39.29 3.88 -1.33
CA PRO A 17 39.86 4.29 -0.04
C PRO A 17 40.85 3.34 0.67
N SER A 18 41.56 3.95 1.61
CA SER A 18 42.56 3.43 2.52
C SER A 18 41.99 2.64 3.71
N THR A 19 42.73 1.58 4.07
CA THR A 19 43.19 1.18 5.42
C THR A 19 42.23 1.12 6.61
N ALA A 20 41.97 -0.14 7.02
CA ALA A 20 42.35 -0.75 8.30
C ALA A 20 41.72 -0.27 9.63
N SER A 21 41.07 -1.25 10.27
CA SER A 21 40.72 -1.38 11.69
C SER A 21 41.66 -0.71 12.69
N THR A 22 41.06 -0.05 13.69
CA THR A 22 41.67 0.09 15.02
C THR A 22 40.70 -0.39 16.09
N GLN A 23 41.22 -1.18 17.03
CA GLN A 23 40.50 -1.81 18.13
C GLN A 23 40.31 -0.87 19.33
N GLU A 24 39.47 -1.36 20.25
CA GLU A 24 38.91 -0.84 21.51
C GLU A 24 39.87 -0.15 22.50
N PRO A 25 39.29 0.55 23.50
CA PRO A 25 39.83 0.47 24.86
C PRO A 25 38.80 -0.01 25.90
N THR A 26 39.22 -1.01 26.65
CA THR A 26 38.68 -1.61 27.88
C THR A 26 38.56 -0.63 29.05
N THR A 27 37.53 -0.69 29.91
CA THR A 27 37.56 -1.12 31.35
C THR A 27 36.21 -0.90 32.09
N PRO A 28 35.94 -1.65 33.19
CA PRO A 28 34.62 -1.89 33.80
C PRO A 28 34.37 -1.06 35.08
N THR A 29 33.10 -0.89 35.53
CA THR A 29 32.66 -0.75 36.95
C THR A 29 31.12 -0.53 37.06
N HIS A 30 30.42 -1.57 37.51
CA HIS A 30 29.43 -1.64 38.61
C HIS A 30 28.44 -0.46 38.90
N LEU A 31 27.13 -0.66 38.66
CA LEU A 31 25.97 -0.61 39.63
C LEU A 31 24.61 -0.72 38.86
N PRO A 32 23.43 -0.92 39.52
CA PRO A 32 22.46 -1.94 39.14
C PRO A 32 21.15 -1.37 38.53
N SER A 33 20.39 -2.28 37.92
CA SER A 33 18.95 -2.25 37.62
C SER A 33 18.18 -0.92 37.65
N PRO A 34 17.38 -0.70 36.60
CA PRO A 34 15.95 -0.52 36.77
C PRO A 34 15.25 -1.87 36.54
N PRO A 35 14.44 -2.41 37.49
CA PRO A 35 13.46 -3.40 37.10
C PRO A 35 12.56 -2.74 36.07
N ALA A 36 12.42 -3.40 34.92
CA ALA A 36 11.52 -3.02 33.86
C ALA A 36 10.16 -2.62 34.47
N THR A 37 9.84 -1.34 34.43
CA THR A 37 8.47 -0.88 34.64
C THR A 37 7.69 -1.46 33.48
N THR A 38 7.09 -2.62 33.74
CA THR A 38 5.93 -3.20 33.10
C THR A 38 5.23 -2.21 32.16
N PRO A 39 5.07 -2.48 30.85
CA PRO A 39 3.96 -1.88 30.16
C PRO A 39 2.71 -2.43 30.84
N SER A 40 2.08 -1.59 31.66
CA SER A 40 0.74 -1.82 32.20
C SER A 40 -0.20 -1.83 31.00
N SER A 41 -0.22 -2.95 30.28
CA SER A 41 -1.14 -3.19 29.18
C SER A 41 -2.48 -3.48 29.86
N THR A 42 -3.15 -2.39 30.21
CA THR A 42 -4.57 -2.41 30.55
C THR A 42 -5.26 -3.18 29.43
N THR A 43 -5.67 -4.40 29.73
CA THR A 43 -6.49 -5.27 28.90
C THR A 43 -7.87 -4.65 28.79
N ARG A 44 -7.99 -3.52 28.07
CA ARG A 44 -9.24 -3.18 27.43
C ARG A 44 -9.47 -4.30 26.43
N LYS A 45 -10.50 -5.10 26.64
CA LYS A 45 -11.05 -6.02 25.63
C LYS A 45 -11.39 -5.17 24.41
N ARG A 46 -10.40 -4.95 23.55
CA ARG A 46 -10.60 -4.29 22.26
C ARG A 46 -11.48 -5.26 21.50
N LYS A 47 -12.64 -4.78 21.02
CA LYS A 47 -13.44 -5.53 20.04
C LYS A 47 -12.47 -6.07 18.99
N PRO A 48 -12.55 -7.37 18.63
CA PRO A 48 -11.63 -7.95 17.67
C PRO A 48 -11.64 -7.06 16.43
N GLN A 49 -10.51 -6.40 16.18
CA GLN A 49 -10.37 -5.52 15.04
C GLN A 49 -10.35 -6.43 13.82
N ILE A 50 -11.45 -6.42 13.07
CA ILE A 50 -11.58 -7.22 11.86
C ILE A 50 -10.46 -6.81 10.91
N ARG A 51 -9.67 -7.81 10.50
CA ARG A 51 -8.67 -7.68 9.47
C ARG A 51 -9.33 -8.13 8.17
N PHE A 52 -9.36 -7.24 7.19
CA PHE A 52 -9.75 -7.60 5.84
C PHE A 52 -8.74 -8.60 5.29
N SER A 53 -9.23 -9.75 4.85
CA SER A 53 -8.49 -10.72 4.07
C SER A 53 -8.79 -10.53 2.58
N ALA A 54 -7.96 -11.09 1.71
CA ALA A 54 -8.21 -11.05 0.27
C ALA A 54 -9.61 -11.59 -0.09
N GLU A 55 -10.08 -12.66 0.56
CA GLU A 55 -11.43 -13.18 0.34
C GLU A 55 -12.52 -12.16 0.71
N MET A 56 -12.35 -11.44 1.82
CA MET A 56 -13.27 -10.37 2.22
C MET A 56 -13.22 -9.19 1.25
N ASP A 57 -12.04 -8.89 0.69
CA ASP A 57 -11.86 -7.84 -0.31
C ASP A 57 -12.59 -8.19 -1.61
N THR A 58 -12.49 -9.44 -2.07
CA THR A 58 -13.19 -9.92 -3.26
C THR A 58 -14.70 -9.80 -3.09
N VAL A 59 -15.25 -10.29 -1.97
CA VAL A 59 -16.69 -10.19 -1.68
C VAL A 59 -17.12 -8.73 -1.56
N LEU A 60 -16.33 -7.88 -0.90
CA LEU A 60 -16.61 -6.44 -0.82
C LEU A 60 -16.67 -5.80 -2.21
N LEU A 61 -15.71 -6.08 -3.09
CA LEU A 61 -15.68 -5.52 -4.43
C LEU A 61 -16.84 -6.02 -5.30
N GLN A 62 -17.20 -7.31 -5.19
CA GLN A 62 -18.37 -7.87 -5.87
C GLN A 62 -19.67 -7.17 -5.45
N GLU A 63 -19.87 -6.96 -4.15
CA GLU A 63 -21.06 -6.27 -3.64
C GLU A 63 -21.07 -4.78 -4.02
N VAL A 64 -19.90 -4.13 -4.06
CA VAL A 64 -19.77 -2.76 -4.56
C VAL A 64 -20.16 -2.66 -6.03
N LEU A 65 -19.75 -3.62 -6.87
CA LEU A 65 -20.17 -3.67 -8.28
C LEU A 65 -21.66 -3.96 -8.43
N ALA A 66 -22.22 -4.85 -7.61
CA ALA A 66 -23.63 -5.24 -7.68
C ALA A 66 -24.58 -4.11 -7.24
N HIS A 67 -24.21 -3.36 -6.19
CA HIS A 67 -25.04 -2.28 -5.63
C HIS A 67 -24.71 -0.89 -6.19
N ASN A 68 -23.57 -0.75 -6.87
CA ASN A 68 -23.03 0.49 -7.41
C ASN A 68 -23.22 1.71 -6.49
N PRO A 69 -22.54 1.76 -5.32
CA PRO A 69 -22.73 2.82 -4.33
C PRO A 69 -22.26 4.20 -4.83
N PHE A 70 -21.56 4.26 -5.96
CA PHE A 70 -21.09 5.49 -6.59
C PHE A 70 -22.21 6.18 -7.38
N GLU A 71 -23.14 5.42 -7.99
CA GLU A 71 -24.34 5.97 -8.64
C GLU A 71 -25.39 6.50 -7.65
N ALA A 72 -25.29 6.15 -6.37
CA ALA A 72 -26.21 6.63 -5.35
C ALA A 72 -26.13 8.16 -5.25
N GLY A 73 -27.25 8.84 -5.54
CA GLY A 73 -27.34 10.31 -5.55
C GLY A 73 -26.82 10.98 -4.27
N ARG A 74 -26.41 12.25 -4.36
CA ARG A 74 -25.86 13.02 -3.23
C ARG A 74 -26.80 12.96 -2.01
N GLY A 75 -26.40 12.18 -1.00
CA GLY A 75 -27.17 11.92 0.22
C GLY A 75 -27.44 10.43 0.51
N SER A 76 -27.48 9.59 -0.52
CA SER A 76 -27.81 8.16 -0.40
C SER A 76 -26.58 7.24 -0.41
N LYS A 77 -25.38 7.75 -0.68
CA LYS A 77 -24.15 6.94 -0.66
C LYS A 77 -23.97 6.19 0.67
N THR A 78 -24.19 6.86 1.80
CA THR A 78 -24.08 6.21 3.12
C THR A 78 -25.06 5.05 3.27
N ALA A 79 -26.27 5.18 2.72
CA ALA A 79 -27.26 4.10 2.73
C ALA A 79 -26.84 2.94 1.82
N ALA A 80 -26.33 3.22 0.61
CA ALA A 80 -25.82 2.20 -0.30
C ALA A 80 -24.64 1.43 0.33
N TRP A 81 -23.68 2.13 0.95
CA TRP A 81 -22.58 1.49 1.68
C TRP A 81 -23.06 0.72 2.92
N ALA A 82 -24.17 1.13 3.55
CA ALA A 82 -24.78 0.37 4.65
C ALA A 82 -25.44 -0.91 4.17
N GLN A 83 -26.08 -0.90 2.99
CA GLN A 83 -26.62 -2.10 2.36
C GLN A 83 -25.49 -3.08 1.99
N ILE A 84 -24.39 -2.58 1.43
CA ILE A 84 -23.19 -3.39 1.14
C ILE A 84 -22.63 -3.99 2.45
N ALA A 85 -22.49 -3.18 3.51
CA ALA A 85 -21.99 -3.65 4.81
C ALA A 85 -22.87 -4.74 5.45
N ASP A 86 -24.19 -4.65 5.26
CA ASP A 86 -25.16 -5.67 5.68
C ASP A 86 -25.03 -6.94 4.83
N ALA A 87 -24.97 -6.79 3.50
CA ALA A 87 -24.86 -7.89 2.54
C ALA A 87 -23.57 -8.71 2.72
N VAL A 88 -22.43 -8.05 2.91
CA VAL A 88 -21.16 -8.75 3.17
C VAL A 88 -21.12 -9.43 4.54
N GLY A 89 -21.96 -9.00 5.50
CA GLY A 89 -22.15 -9.68 6.78
C GLY A 89 -20.92 -9.73 7.70
N PHE A 90 -19.84 -9.00 7.39
CA PHE A 90 -18.58 -9.06 8.14
C PHE A 90 -18.65 -8.35 9.50
N GLY A 91 -19.74 -7.67 9.84
CA GLY A 91 -19.82 -6.88 11.08
C GLY A 91 -18.90 -5.64 11.06
N VAL A 92 -18.61 -5.12 9.87
CA VAL A 92 -17.89 -3.86 9.66
C VAL A 92 -18.87 -2.75 9.29
N ASP A 93 -18.61 -1.51 9.71
CA ASP A 93 -19.47 -0.38 9.38
C ASP A 93 -19.36 0.01 7.89
N ALA A 94 -20.44 0.60 7.33
CA ALA A 94 -20.48 1.18 5.99
C ALA A 94 -19.27 2.08 5.68
N ARG A 95 -18.86 2.88 6.67
CA ARG A 95 -17.67 3.74 6.58
C ARG A 95 -16.39 2.93 6.36
N ARG A 96 -16.23 1.83 7.10
CA ARG A 96 -15.06 0.97 7.03
C ARG A 96 -14.97 0.28 5.67
N CYS A 97 -16.10 -0.20 5.14
CA CYS A 97 -16.20 -0.75 3.78
C CYS A 97 -15.75 0.28 2.73
N ARG A 98 -16.26 1.51 2.83
CA ARG A 98 -15.89 2.59 1.91
C ARG A 98 -14.40 2.96 1.99
N GLU A 99 -13.89 3.17 3.20
CA GLU A 99 -12.47 3.52 3.41
C GLU A 99 -11.57 2.40 2.88
N HIS A 100 -11.91 1.15 3.15
CA HIS A 100 -11.13 -0.01 2.68
C HIS A 100 -11.18 -0.17 1.16
N CYS A 101 -12.36 -0.05 0.55
CA CYS A 101 -12.52 -0.04 -0.90
C CYS A 101 -11.68 1.07 -1.55
N GLY A 102 -11.70 2.28 -0.99
CA GLY A 102 -10.91 3.40 -1.50
C GLY A 102 -9.40 3.14 -1.43
N LEU A 103 -8.92 2.50 -0.36
CA LEU A 103 -7.52 2.10 -0.23
C LEU A 103 -7.12 1.05 -1.26
N LEU A 104 -7.97 0.05 -1.50
CA LEU A 104 -7.71 -0.99 -2.52
C LEU A 104 -7.62 -0.38 -3.92
N VAL A 105 -8.57 0.48 -4.29
CA VAL A 105 -8.58 1.18 -5.59
C VAL A 105 -7.37 2.10 -5.74
N ALA A 106 -7.03 2.89 -4.72
CA ALA A 106 -5.86 3.77 -4.76
C ALA A 106 -4.54 2.98 -4.86
N GLY A 107 -4.42 1.87 -4.13
CA GLY A 107 -3.29 0.97 -4.21
C GLY A 107 -3.15 0.33 -5.59
N PHE A 108 -4.27 -0.08 -6.18
CA PHE A 108 -4.33 -0.61 -7.54
C PHE A 108 -3.87 0.40 -8.59
N LYS A 109 -4.45 1.62 -8.59
CA LYS A 109 -4.02 2.70 -9.50
C LYS A 109 -2.53 3.03 -9.35
N SER A 110 -2.02 3.01 -8.12
CA SER A 110 -0.59 3.23 -7.85
C SER A 110 0.29 2.09 -8.38
N LYS A 111 -0.16 0.84 -8.22
CA LYS A 111 0.51 -0.35 -8.77
C LYS A 111 0.58 -0.27 -10.30
N ILE A 112 -0.53 0.05 -10.97
CA ILE A 112 -0.58 0.21 -12.43
C ILE A 112 0.35 1.33 -12.88
N ALA A 113 0.26 2.52 -12.29
CA ALA A 113 1.15 3.65 -12.63
C ALA A 113 2.64 3.35 -12.40
N ALA A 114 2.97 2.59 -11.35
CA ALA A 114 4.33 2.13 -11.10
C ALA A 114 4.79 1.09 -12.14
N SER A 115 3.92 0.16 -12.53
CA SER A 115 4.16 -0.85 -13.56
C SER A 115 4.42 -0.21 -14.93
N GLU A 116 3.55 0.74 -15.31
CA GLU A 116 3.66 1.52 -16.55
C GLU A 116 4.99 2.28 -16.61
N LYS A 117 5.40 2.88 -15.50
CA LYS A 117 6.68 3.61 -15.40
C LYS A 117 7.90 2.69 -15.44
N ALA A 118 7.82 1.51 -14.82
CA ALA A 118 8.98 0.64 -14.63
C ALA A 118 9.33 -0.17 -15.89
N SER A 119 8.34 -0.73 -16.59
CA SER A 119 8.60 -1.60 -17.75
C SER A 119 7.39 -1.80 -18.68
N GLY A 120 6.22 -1.24 -18.38
CA GLY A 120 5.00 -1.40 -19.19
C GLY A 120 4.38 -2.80 -19.17
N VAL A 121 4.93 -3.74 -18.38
CA VAL A 121 4.38 -5.09 -18.21
C VAL A 121 3.64 -5.15 -16.86
N VAL A 122 2.35 -5.47 -16.89
CA VAL A 122 1.59 -5.82 -15.68
C VAL A 122 1.79 -7.32 -15.46
N GLU A 123 2.69 -7.68 -14.55
CA GLU A 123 3.09 -9.09 -14.32
C GLU A 123 2.03 -9.93 -13.57
N SER A 124 0.90 -9.34 -13.14
CA SER A 124 -0.17 -10.10 -12.47
C SER A 124 -1.54 -9.41 -12.56
N HIS A 125 -2.37 -9.89 -13.51
CA HIS A 125 -3.82 -9.72 -13.52
C HIS A 125 -4.43 -10.87 -12.70
N THR A 126 -4.92 -10.56 -11.50
CA THR A 126 -5.72 -11.51 -10.70
C THR A 126 -7.19 -11.15 -10.84
N GLU A 127 -8.11 -12.05 -10.48
CA GLU A 127 -9.55 -11.74 -10.48
C GLU A 127 -9.88 -10.51 -9.61
N MET A 128 -9.14 -10.32 -8.51
CA MET A 128 -9.24 -9.10 -7.69
C MET A 128 -8.85 -7.84 -8.47
N ASP A 129 -7.84 -7.94 -9.33
CA ASP A 129 -7.32 -6.83 -10.12
C ASP A 129 -8.37 -6.40 -11.18
N ASP A 130 -9.08 -7.37 -11.76
CA ASP A 130 -10.21 -7.13 -12.67
C ASP A 130 -11.39 -6.45 -11.94
N LEU A 131 -11.77 -6.97 -10.77
CA LEU A 131 -12.78 -6.34 -9.91
C LEU A 131 -12.38 -4.91 -9.52
N LEU A 132 -11.11 -4.68 -9.19
CA LEU A 132 -10.59 -3.36 -8.84
C LEU A 132 -10.57 -2.40 -10.03
N ALA A 133 -10.28 -2.87 -11.23
CA ALA A 133 -10.36 -2.07 -12.44
C ALA A 133 -11.80 -1.59 -12.69
N ASN A 134 -12.78 -2.51 -12.63
CA ASN A 134 -14.20 -2.18 -12.78
C ASN A 134 -14.67 -1.18 -11.72
N VAL A 135 -14.32 -1.39 -10.45
CA VAL A 135 -14.67 -0.44 -9.36
C VAL A 135 -13.97 0.90 -9.53
N ALA A 136 -12.71 0.92 -10.00
CA ALA A 136 -11.97 2.15 -10.23
C ALA A 136 -12.55 2.99 -11.37
N GLU A 137 -13.10 2.35 -12.40
CA GLU A 137 -13.83 3.00 -13.50
C GLU A 137 -15.10 3.66 -12.97
N LEU A 138 -15.95 2.92 -12.25
CA LEU A 138 -17.16 3.46 -11.60
C LEU A 138 -16.87 4.64 -10.67
N ALA A 139 -15.79 4.55 -9.91
CA ALA A 139 -15.37 5.64 -9.01
C ALA A 139 -14.87 6.88 -9.79
N ALA A 140 -14.27 6.70 -10.96
CA ALA A 140 -13.79 7.80 -11.80
C ALA A 140 -14.95 8.48 -12.57
N GLU A 141 -15.92 7.71 -13.05
CA GLU A 141 -17.14 8.23 -13.68
C GLU A 141 -17.94 9.13 -12.73
N GLU A 142 -17.92 8.83 -11.43
CA GLU A 142 -18.55 9.69 -10.42
C GLU A 142 -17.86 11.05 -10.25
N GLU A 143 -16.53 11.09 -10.34
CA GLU A 143 -15.77 12.33 -10.17
C GLU A 143 -15.91 13.28 -11.38
N GLU A 144 -16.31 12.77 -12.54
CA GLU A 144 -16.57 13.56 -13.75
C GLU A 144 -18.00 14.15 -13.82
N ARG A 145 -18.87 13.86 -12.84
CA ARG A 145 -20.30 14.21 -12.87
C ARG A 145 -20.76 15.24 -11.83
#